data_AF-A0A2M9FZ86-F1
#
_entry.id   AF-A0A2M9FZ86-F1
#
_cell.length_a   1.000
_cell.length_b   1.000
_cell.length_c   1.000
_cell.angle_alpha   90.00
_cell.angle_beta   90.00
_cell.angle_gamma   90.00
#
_symmetry.space_group_name_H-M   'P 1'
#
loop_
_entity.id
_entity.type
_entity.pdbx_description
1 polymer ?
#
loop_
_entity_poly.entity_id
_entity_poly.type
_entity_poly.pdbx_seq_one_letter_code
_entity_poly.pdbx_strand_id
1 'polypeptide(L)'
;MSSDKVIRGDGAVSMKGPENAEHYDALADDYDRQLREWGYEAPERAAGFLAAELEDFAGARILDCGCGTGMTGQALRAAGAKGALTGVDVSTHSLELAASKDVYDATQEVDLNKALPFGANSFDGVLCVGVLSYVEAEPLFREWTRVVRPGGVVVFTCREDFFEPRGYPGLMEGLEREGQWAKIEVTRPLPYLALHEDFADRIGVIYGVFRIG
;
A
#
# COMPACT_ATOMS: atom_id res chain seq x y z
N MET A 1 0.49 26.37 -4.08
CA MET A 1 -0.89 25.91 -4.38
C MET A 1 -1.53 25.58 -3.04
N SER A 2 -2.83 25.85 -2.81
CA SER A 2 -3.44 25.68 -1.47
C SER A 2 -3.40 24.21 -1.05
N SER A 3 -2.94 23.94 0.17
CA SER A 3 -2.87 22.65 0.84
C SER A 3 -4.21 21.89 0.87
N ASP A 4 -5.33 22.60 0.63
CA ASP A 4 -6.70 22.06 0.57
C ASP A 4 -6.98 21.06 -0.54
N LYS A 5 -6.15 21.00 -1.60
CA LYS A 5 -6.41 20.10 -2.73
C LYS A 5 -5.85 18.69 -2.55
N VAL A 6 -4.82 18.52 -1.72
CA VAL A 6 -4.14 17.22 -1.54
C VAL A 6 -4.81 16.37 -0.47
N ILE A 7 -5.45 17.00 0.51
CA ILE A 7 -6.27 16.35 1.53
C ILE A 7 -7.56 17.14 1.63
N ARG A 8 -8.65 16.67 1.00
CA ARG A 8 -9.96 17.32 1.19
C ARG A 8 -10.37 17.17 2.66
N GLY A 9 -10.55 18.32 3.33
CA GLY A 9 -10.81 18.45 4.77
C GLY A 9 -12.15 17.92 5.27
N ASP A 10 -12.90 17.16 4.47
CA ASP A 10 -14.17 16.52 4.84
C ASP A 10 -14.08 15.00 5.02
N GLY A 11 -12.92 14.39 4.75
CA GLY A 11 -12.77 12.93 4.87
C GLY A 11 -13.61 12.11 3.87
N ALA A 12 -14.23 12.75 2.88
CA ALA A 12 -14.97 12.09 1.82
C ALA A 12 -14.11 12.04 0.55
N VAL A 13 -13.71 10.83 0.13
CA VAL A 13 -13.18 10.61 -1.22
C VAL A 13 -14.30 10.11 -2.12
N SER A 14 -14.38 10.75 -3.29
CA SER A 14 -15.27 10.45 -4.41
C SER A 14 -15.48 8.94 -4.66
N MET A 15 -16.74 8.52 -4.54
CA MET A 15 -17.27 7.21 -4.94
C MET A 15 -17.42 7.09 -6.47
N LYS A 16 -16.42 7.47 -7.29
CA LYS A 16 -16.51 7.27 -8.76
C LYS A 16 -15.15 7.13 -9.46
N GLY A 17 -14.77 5.89 -9.73
CA GLY A 17 -14.24 5.41 -11.02
C GLY A 17 -13.14 6.20 -11.76
N PRO A 18 -12.94 5.94 -13.07
CA PRO A 18 -11.82 6.43 -13.89
C PRO A 18 -11.73 7.95 -14.05
N GLU A 19 -12.69 8.72 -13.52
CA GLU A 19 -12.70 10.19 -13.54
C GLU A 19 -11.61 10.82 -12.64
N ASN A 20 -10.99 10.05 -11.74
CA ASN A 20 -9.88 10.53 -10.92
C ASN A 20 -8.50 10.41 -11.59
N ALA A 21 -8.31 9.57 -12.62
CA ALA A 21 -6.99 9.35 -13.23
C ALA A 21 -6.45 10.64 -13.88
N GLU A 22 -7.31 11.36 -14.61
CA GLU A 22 -6.93 12.57 -15.37
C GLU A 22 -6.51 13.77 -14.50
N HIS A 23 -6.84 13.80 -13.19
CA HIS A 23 -6.47 14.93 -12.31
C HIS A 23 -5.07 14.80 -11.69
N TYR A 24 -4.44 13.62 -11.77
CA TYR A 24 -3.09 13.37 -11.24
C TYR A 24 -1.97 13.58 -12.28
N ASP A 25 -2.32 13.60 -13.58
CA ASP A 25 -1.38 13.46 -14.71
C ASP A 25 -0.41 14.63 -14.95
N ALA A 26 -0.67 15.83 -14.42
CA ALA A 26 0.17 16.99 -14.69
C ALA A 26 1.25 17.28 -13.62
N LEU A 27 1.21 16.60 -12.47
CA LEU A 27 1.97 17.01 -11.27
C LEU A 27 2.58 15.85 -10.46
N ALA A 28 2.59 14.62 -10.97
CA ALA A 28 3.02 13.44 -10.21
C ALA A 28 4.45 13.54 -9.64
N ASP A 29 5.41 14.12 -10.38
CA ASP A 29 6.78 14.36 -9.86
C ASP A 29 6.84 15.45 -8.77
N ASP A 30 5.96 16.44 -8.84
CA ASP A 30 5.81 17.49 -7.83
C ASP A 30 5.12 16.93 -6.58
N TYR A 31 4.18 15.98 -6.76
CA TYR A 31 3.46 15.29 -5.71
C TYR A 31 4.35 14.37 -4.85
N ASP A 32 5.15 13.49 -5.47
CA ASP A 32 6.08 12.63 -4.72
C ASP A 32 7.09 13.44 -3.89
N ARG A 33 7.58 14.54 -4.49
CA ARG A 33 8.51 15.47 -3.82
C ARG A 33 7.84 16.14 -2.63
N GLN A 34 6.63 16.68 -2.82
CA GLN A 34 5.87 17.33 -1.76
C GLN A 34 5.55 16.37 -0.61
N LEU A 35 5.17 15.12 -0.90
CA LEU A 35 4.95 14.11 0.13
C LEU A 35 6.21 13.86 0.97
N ARG A 36 7.37 13.74 0.32
CA ARG A 36 8.66 13.60 1.03
C ARG A 36 9.00 14.84 1.85
N GLU A 37 8.77 16.04 1.33
CA GLU A 37 8.94 17.30 2.07
C GLU A 37 8.02 17.38 3.29
N TRP A 38 6.83 16.77 3.21
CA TRP A 38 5.88 16.66 4.31
C TRP A 38 6.18 15.50 5.27
N GLY A 39 7.29 14.79 5.10
CA GLY A 39 7.72 13.72 5.99
C GLY A 39 6.93 12.43 5.83
N TYR A 40 6.44 12.15 4.61
CA TYR A 40 5.79 10.88 4.29
C TYR A 40 6.82 9.73 4.28
N GLU A 41 6.76 8.87 5.30
CA GLU A 41 7.71 7.74 5.50
C GLU A 41 7.03 6.37 5.39
N ALA A 42 5.76 6.31 4.98
CA ALA A 42 5.03 5.04 4.95
C ALA A 42 5.63 3.99 4.02
N PRO A 43 6.14 4.34 2.82
CA PRO A 43 6.85 3.40 1.96
C PRO A 43 8.05 2.74 2.66
N GLU A 44 8.92 3.54 3.28
CA GLU A 44 10.14 3.07 3.95
C GLU A 44 9.82 2.22 5.19
N ARG A 45 8.82 2.62 5.98
CA ARG A 45 8.38 1.84 7.15
C ARG A 45 7.76 0.51 6.76
N ALA A 46 6.89 0.50 5.76
CA ALA A 46 6.26 -0.73 5.27
C ALA A 46 7.31 -1.70 4.67
N ALA A 47 8.28 -1.19 3.91
CA ALA A 47 9.41 -1.99 3.42
C ALA A 47 10.22 -2.58 4.57
N GLY A 48 10.48 -1.80 5.63
CA GLY A 48 11.16 -2.25 6.84
C GLY A 48 10.42 -3.38 7.57
N PHE A 49 9.10 -3.27 7.73
CA PHE A 49 8.27 -4.34 8.30
C PHE A 49 8.34 -5.62 7.46
N LEU A 50 8.22 -5.52 6.14
CA LEU A 50 8.31 -6.71 5.30
C LEU A 50 9.70 -7.36 5.38
N ALA A 51 10.76 -6.55 5.34
CA ALA A 51 12.14 -7.03 5.40
C ALA A 51 12.48 -7.73 6.72
N ALA A 52 11.89 -7.29 7.82
CA ALA A 52 12.10 -7.91 9.14
C ALA A 52 11.46 -9.31 9.26
N GLU A 53 10.39 -9.58 8.49
CA GLU A 53 9.57 -10.78 8.66
C GLU A 53 9.81 -11.88 7.61
N LEU A 54 10.46 -11.54 6.49
CA LEU A 54 10.85 -12.50 5.45
C LEU A 54 12.28 -13.01 5.66
N GLU A 55 12.43 -14.34 5.76
CA GLU A 55 13.74 -14.99 5.94
C GLU A 55 14.72 -14.68 4.78
N ASP A 56 14.23 -14.75 3.54
CA ASP A 56 14.98 -14.34 2.34
C ASP A 56 14.30 -13.13 1.68
N PHE A 57 14.31 -12.00 2.38
CA PHE A 57 13.78 -10.74 1.83
C PHE A 57 14.51 -10.32 0.54
N ALA A 58 15.82 -10.52 0.47
CA ALA A 58 16.60 -10.11 -0.69
C ALA A 58 16.17 -10.85 -1.97
N GLY A 59 15.89 -12.16 -1.89
CA GLY A 59 15.43 -12.98 -3.00
C GLY A 59 13.91 -13.04 -3.19
N ALA A 60 13.12 -12.44 -2.31
CA ALA A 60 11.66 -12.56 -2.30
C ALA A 60 10.99 -12.02 -3.57
N ARG A 61 9.91 -12.70 -4.00
CA ARG A 61 8.97 -12.18 -5.01
C ARG A 61 7.92 -11.33 -4.30
N ILE A 62 7.89 -10.04 -4.60
CA ILE A 62 7.07 -9.07 -3.88
C ILE A 62 6.07 -8.44 -4.84
N LEU A 63 4.82 -8.32 -4.38
CA LEU A 63 3.77 -7.56 -5.05
C LEU A 63 3.53 -6.24 -4.30
N ASP A 64 3.61 -5.13 -5.01
CA ASP A 64 3.23 -3.80 -4.53
C ASP A 64 1.84 -3.44 -5.09
N CYS A 65 0.81 -3.66 -4.27
CA CYS A 65 -0.60 -3.43 -4.59
C CYS A 65 -0.97 -1.96 -4.44
N GLY A 66 -1.21 -1.28 -5.58
CA GLY A 66 -1.44 0.16 -5.64
C GLY A 66 -0.13 0.92 -5.55
N CYS A 67 0.82 0.56 -6.42
CA CYS A 67 2.19 1.06 -6.42
C CYS A 67 2.32 2.55 -6.76
N GLY A 68 1.27 3.16 -7.33
CA GLY A 68 1.26 4.56 -7.75
C GLY A 68 2.43 4.87 -8.66
N THR A 69 3.13 5.97 -8.36
CA THR A 69 4.32 6.44 -9.08
C THR A 69 5.59 5.66 -8.70
N GLY A 70 5.52 4.70 -7.77
CA GLY A 70 6.63 3.80 -7.44
C GLY A 70 7.46 4.12 -6.18
N MET A 71 6.95 4.94 -5.26
CA MET A 71 7.66 5.26 -4.00
C MET A 71 7.93 4.01 -3.14
N THR A 72 6.95 3.10 -3.04
CA THR A 72 7.11 1.83 -2.30
C THR A 72 8.13 0.92 -2.97
N GLY A 73 8.17 0.87 -4.31
CA GLY A 73 9.20 0.13 -5.03
C GLY A 73 10.61 0.65 -4.76
N GLN A 74 10.80 1.97 -4.77
CA GLN A 74 12.07 2.59 -4.38
C GLN A 74 12.48 2.22 -2.95
N ALA A 75 11.53 2.28 -1.99
CA ALA A 75 11.79 1.91 -0.61
C ALA A 75 12.19 0.44 -0.45
N LEU A 76 11.54 -0.48 -1.16
CA LEU A 76 11.88 -1.90 -1.16
C LEU A 76 13.29 -2.16 -1.71
N ARG A 77 13.66 -1.50 -2.83
CA ARG A 77 15.01 -1.60 -3.39
C ARG A 77 16.05 -1.03 -2.42
N ALA A 78 15.76 0.11 -1.79
CA ALA A 78 16.64 0.71 -0.79
C ALA A 78 16.82 -0.18 0.46
N ALA A 79 15.77 -0.91 0.86
CA ALA A 79 15.82 -1.90 1.94
C ALA A 79 16.57 -3.19 1.57
N GLY A 80 16.93 -3.39 0.30
CA GLY A 80 17.75 -4.50 -0.17
C GLY A 80 17.01 -5.58 -0.95
N ALA A 81 15.76 -5.36 -1.36
CA ALA A 81 15.04 -6.29 -2.23
C ALA A 81 15.70 -6.38 -3.61
N LYS A 82 16.13 -7.57 -4.00
CA LYS A 82 16.78 -7.87 -5.30
C LYS A 82 15.99 -8.87 -6.15
N GLY A 83 15.06 -9.59 -5.54
CA GLY A 83 14.12 -10.48 -6.21
C GLY A 83 13.12 -9.72 -7.07
N ALA A 84 12.21 -10.49 -7.66
CA ALA A 84 11.19 -9.95 -8.56
C ALA A 84 10.23 -9.03 -7.82
N LEU A 85 10.10 -7.80 -8.30
CA LEU A 85 9.19 -6.80 -7.78
C LEU A 85 8.14 -6.44 -8.83
N THR A 86 6.89 -6.80 -8.55
CA THR A 86 5.75 -6.50 -9.40
C THR A 86 4.95 -5.35 -8.81
N GLY A 87 4.76 -4.27 -9.56
CA GLY A 87 3.88 -3.16 -9.18
C GLY A 87 2.55 -3.25 -9.92
N VAL A 88 1.43 -3.03 -9.21
CA VAL A 88 0.12 -2.91 -9.85
C VAL A 88 -0.58 -1.64 -9.42
N ASP A 89 -1.31 -1.00 -10.32
CA ASP A 89 -2.11 0.19 -10.05
C ASP A 89 -3.25 0.30 -11.07
N VAL A 90 -4.28 1.07 -10.80
CA VAL A 90 -5.36 1.32 -11.77
C VAL A 90 -5.02 2.44 -12.76
N SER A 91 -4.07 3.32 -12.40
CA SER A 91 -3.65 4.44 -13.22
C SER A 91 -2.53 4.05 -14.17
N THR A 92 -2.84 3.98 -15.47
CA THR A 92 -1.84 3.73 -16.53
C THR A 92 -0.71 4.76 -16.49
N HIS A 93 -1.04 6.05 -16.26
CA HIS A 93 -0.03 7.11 -16.18
C HIS A 93 0.92 6.94 -14.98
N SER A 94 0.38 6.60 -13.80
CA SER A 94 1.20 6.31 -12.62
C SER A 94 2.15 5.14 -12.88
N LEU A 95 1.68 4.11 -13.58
CA LEU A 95 2.50 2.95 -13.96
C LEU A 95 3.61 3.31 -14.95
N GLU A 96 3.36 4.21 -15.91
CA GLU A 96 4.40 4.72 -16.81
C GLU A 96 5.53 5.41 -16.03
N LEU A 97 5.17 6.24 -15.03
CA LEU A 97 6.14 6.89 -14.15
C LEU A 97 6.88 5.89 -13.27
N ALA A 98 6.17 4.92 -12.69
CA ALA A 98 6.77 3.86 -11.88
C ALA A 98 7.76 3.01 -12.69
N ALA A 99 7.41 2.66 -13.93
CA ALA A 99 8.29 1.93 -14.83
C ALA A 99 9.54 2.74 -15.20
N SER A 100 9.42 4.06 -15.38
CA SER A 100 10.56 4.94 -15.71
C SER A 100 11.62 5.02 -14.61
N LYS A 101 11.27 4.66 -13.36
CA LYS A 101 12.18 4.68 -12.20
C LYS A 101 13.08 3.44 -12.11
N ASP A 102 12.87 2.44 -12.97
CA ASP A 102 13.67 1.20 -13.02
C ASP A 102 13.76 0.46 -11.67
N VAL A 103 12.66 0.49 -10.90
CA VAL A 103 12.56 -0.21 -9.61
C VAL A 103 11.70 -1.48 -9.66
N TYR A 104 10.79 -1.60 -10.63
CA TYR A 104 9.93 -2.76 -10.81
C TYR A 104 10.43 -3.64 -11.96
N ASP A 105 10.38 -4.96 -11.78
CA ASP A 105 10.63 -5.92 -12.86
C ASP A 105 9.41 -6.03 -13.80
N ALA A 106 8.22 -5.73 -13.27
CA ALA A 106 6.98 -5.65 -14.04
C ALA A 106 6.01 -4.65 -13.42
N THR A 107 5.30 -3.91 -14.26
CA THR A 107 4.17 -3.05 -13.87
C THR A 107 2.92 -3.47 -14.64
N GLN A 108 1.76 -3.55 -13.98
CA GLN A 108 0.51 -3.96 -14.63
C GLN A 108 -0.70 -3.14 -14.15
N GLU A 109 -1.56 -2.77 -15.10
CA GLU A 109 -2.84 -2.14 -14.78
C GLU A 109 -3.82 -3.15 -14.14
N VAL A 110 -4.25 -2.86 -12.91
CA VAL A 110 -5.16 -3.72 -12.13
C VAL A 110 -6.10 -2.86 -11.29
N ASP A 111 -7.41 -3.10 -11.42
CA ASP A 111 -8.41 -2.61 -10.47
C ASP A 111 -8.44 -3.53 -9.24
N LEU A 112 -8.00 -3.01 -8.09
CA LEU A 112 -7.94 -3.75 -6.83
C LEU A 112 -9.32 -4.07 -6.22
N ASN A 113 -10.42 -3.53 -6.78
CA ASN A 113 -11.77 -3.97 -6.45
C ASN A 113 -12.18 -5.25 -7.22
N LYS A 114 -11.30 -5.79 -8.06
CA LYS A 114 -11.45 -7.05 -8.78
C LYS A 114 -10.45 -8.08 -8.28
N ALA A 115 -10.63 -9.33 -8.71
CA ALA A 115 -9.67 -10.37 -8.46
C ALA A 115 -8.31 -10.03 -9.11
N LEU A 116 -7.23 -10.24 -8.36
CA LEU A 116 -5.88 -10.02 -8.81
C LEU A 116 -5.51 -11.05 -9.90
N PRO A 117 -4.87 -10.62 -11.00
CA PRO A 117 -4.58 -11.46 -12.16
C PRO A 117 -3.37 -12.39 -11.94
N PHE A 118 -3.17 -12.86 -10.71
CA PHE A 118 -2.04 -13.70 -10.31
C PHE A 118 -2.53 -15.06 -9.82
N GLY A 119 -1.73 -16.10 -10.02
CA GLY A 119 -1.99 -17.43 -9.48
C GLY A 119 -1.89 -17.47 -7.95
N ALA A 120 -2.38 -18.54 -7.34
CA ALA A 120 -2.17 -18.75 -5.92
C ALA A 120 -0.68 -18.93 -5.59
N ASN A 121 -0.24 -18.49 -4.41
CA ASN A 121 1.14 -18.65 -3.92
C ASN A 121 2.23 -18.07 -4.85
N SER A 122 1.88 -17.04 -5.62
CA SER A 122 2.77 -16.38 -6.59
C SER A 122 3.82 -15.49 -5.92
N PHE A 123 3.51 -14.96 -4.73
CA PHE A 123 4.35 -14.01 -4.02
C PHE A 123 4.78 -14.52 -2.65
N ASP A 124 5.96 -14.07 -2.22
CA ASP A 124 6.50 -14.28 -0.89
C ASP A 124 6.05 -13.17 0.07
N GLY A 125 5.77 -11.97 -0.46
CA GLY A 125 5.11 -10.92 0.28
C GLY A 125 4.34 -9.91 -0.57
N VAL A 126 3.44 -9.17 0.10
CA VAL A 126 2.63 -8.09 -0.49
C VAL A 126 2.79 -6.82 0.34
N LEU A 127 2.90 -5.67 -0.34
CA LEU A 127 2.69 -4.35 0.24
C LEU A 127 1.45 -3.68 -0.34
N CYS A 128 0.74 -2.89 0.47
CA CYS A 128 -0.36 -2.03 0.04
C CYS A 128 -0.36 -0.73 0.86
N VAL A 129 0.27 0.31 0.32
CA VAL A 129 0.61 1.54 1.05
C VAL A 129 -0.17 2.73 0.50
N GLY A 130 -1.00 3.37 1.32
CA GLY A 130 -1.81 4.53 0.95
C GLY A 130 -3.11 4.22 0.21
N VAL A 131 -3.48 2.95 0.04
CA VAL A 131 -4.50 2.54 -0.96
C VAL A 131 -5.86 2.16 -0.34
N LEU A 132 -5.89 1.59 0.86
CA LEU A 132 -7.13 1.03 1.47
C LEU A 132 -8.28 2.03 1.66
N SER A 133 -7.99 3.33 1.59
CA SER A 133 -9.02 4.37 1.62
C SER A 133 -9.95 4.33 0.40
N TYR A 134 -9.50 3.74 -0.71
CA TYR A 134 -10.13 3.81 -2.04
C TYR A 134 -10.70 2.47 -2.54
N VAL A 135 -10.56 1.39 -1.77
CA VAL A 135 -10.89 0.03 -2.19
C VAL A 135 -11.65 -0.72 -1.09
N GLU A 136 -12.39 -1.76 -1.50
CA GLU A 136 -13.04 -2.68 -0.57
C GLU A 136 -12.00 -3.61 0.09
N ALA A 137 -11.89 -3.54 1.41
CA ALA A 137 -10.83 -4.24 2.14
C ALA A 137 -11.03 -5.77 2.19
N GLU A 138 -12.24 -6.26 2.46
CA GLU A 138 -12.47 -7.70 2.62
C GLU A 138 -12.10 -8.51 1.36
N PRO A 139 -12.58 -8.17 0.14
CA PRO A 139 -12.21 -8.91 -1.06
C PRO A 139 -10.71 -8.87 -1.33
N LEU A 140 -10.07 -7.71 -1.10
CA LEU A 140 -8.64 -7.54 -1.32
C LEU A 140 -7.81 -8.35 -0.33
N PHE A 141 -8.20 -8.40 0.95
CA PHE A 141 -7.54 -9.23 1.96
C PHE A 141 -7.61 -10.71 1.60
N ARG A 142 -8.76 -11.19 1.11
CA ARG A 142 -8.94 -12.57 0.64
C ARG A 142 -8.10 -12.86 -0.62
N GLU A 143 -7.91 -11.87 -1.48
CA GLU A 143 -7.00 -12.02 -2.62
C GLU A 143 -5.54 -12.11 -2.16
N TRP A 144 -5.13 -11.37 -1.14
CA TRP A 144 -3.79 -11.49 -0.56
C TRP A 144 -3.53 -12.86 0.05
N THR A 145 -4.48 -13.41 0.81
CA THR A 145 -4.35 -14.77 1.38
C THR A 145 -4.28 -15.85 0.30
N ARG A 146 -4.80 -15.56 -0.91
CA ARG A 146 -4.71 -16.45 -2.07
C ARG A 146 -3.36 -16.32 -2.80
N VAL A 147 -2.93 -15.10 -3.13
CA VAL A 147 -1.76 -14.87 -4.01
C VAL A 147 -0.42 -14.97 -3.28
N VAL A 148 -0.40 -14.77 -1.96
CA VAL A 148 0.80 -14.93 -1.13
C VAL A 148 0.88 -16.37 -0.63
N ARG A 149 2.07 -16.97 -0.69
CA ARG A 149 2.27 -18.36 -0.24
C ARG A 149 2.03 -18.50 1.27
N PRO A 150 1.71 -19.72 1.77
CA PRO A 150 1.78 -20.03 3.19
C PRO A 150 3.13 -19.61 3.80
N GLY A 151 3.06 -18.96 4.97
CA GLY A 151 4.20 -18.37 5.65
C GLY A 151 4.76 -17.07 5.02
N GLY A 152 4.22 -16.61 3.89
CA GLY A 152 4.51 -15.30 3.33
C GLY A 152 3.88 -14.16 4.14
N VAL A 153 4.25 -12.91 3.83
CA VAL A 153 3.92 -11.75 4.68
C VAL A 153 3.16 -10.68 3.89
N VAL A 154 2.12 -10.14 4.50
CA VAL A 154 1.34 -9.01 3.98
C VAL A 154 1.57 -7.81 4.88
N VAL A 155 1.92 -6.67 4.28
CA VAL A 155 2.04 -5.38 4.95
C VAL A 155 1.13 -4.36 4.28
N PHE A 156 0.31 -3.65 5.04
CA PHE A 156 -0.53 -2.59 4.48
C PHE A 156 -0.69 -1.43 5.45
N THR A 157 -1.15 -0.30 4.93
CA THR A 157 -1.46 0.88 5.74
C THR A 157 -2.95 1.19 5.74
N CYS A 158 -3.49 1.54 6.90
CA CYS A 158 -4.81 2.12 7.07
C CYS A 158 -4.69 3.52 7.67
N ARG A 159 -5.50 4.46 7.19
CA ARG A 159 -5.70 5.70 7.96
C ARG A 159 -6.47 5.39 9.23
N GLU A 160 -6.04 6.01 10.33
CA GLU A 160 -6.64 5.84 11.66
C GLU A 160 -8.15 6.14 11.65
N ASP A 161 -8.57 7.20 10.98
CA ASP A 161 -9.96 7.66 10.96
C ASP A 161 -10.90 6.75 10.16
N PHE A 162 -10.36 5.83 9.35
CA PHE A 162 -11.14 4.77 8.70
C PHE A 162 -11.06 3.42 9.40
N PHE A 163 -10.12 3.24 10.34
CA PHE A 163 -9.80 1.93 10.88
C PHE A 163 -10.99 1.27 11.59
N GLU A 164 -11.53 1.90 12.62
CA GLU A 164 -12.73 1.43 13.32
C GLU A 164 -14.02 1.62 12.51
N PRO A 165 -14.29 2.79 11.89
CA PRO A 165 -15.57 3.02 11.22
C PRO A 165 -15.82 2.11 10.01
N ARG A 166 -14.77 1.61 9.35
CA ARG A 166 -14.89 0.63 8.26
C ARG A 166 -14.81 -0.82 8.73
N GLY A 167 -14.74 -1.06 10.04
CA GLY A 167 -14.75 -2.40 10.62
C GLY A 167 -13.50 -3.23 10.31
N TYR A 168 -12.36 -2.60 10.01
CA TYR A 168 -11.14 -3.33 9.68
C TYR A 168 -10.68 -4.30 10.76
N PRO A 169 -10.75 -3.99 12.08
CA PRO A 169 -10.43 -4.96 13.12
C PRO A 169 -11.24 -6.26 13.02
N GLY A 170 -12.55 -6.15 12.81
CA GLY A 170 -13.43 -7.31 12.70
C GLY A 170 -13.14 -8.18 11.47
N LEU A 171 -12.77 -7.55 10.34
CA LEU A 171 -12.32 -8.27 9.14
C LEU A 171 -11.01 -9.02 9.39
N MET A 172 -10.03 -8.36 10.03
CA MET A 172 -8.74 -8.97 10.35
C MET A 172 -8.88 -10.16 11.30
N GLU A 173 -9.64 -9.99 12.38
CA GLU A 173 -9.94 -11.05 13.34
C GLU A 173 -10.74 -12.19 12.70
N GLY A 174 -11.64 -11.89 11.75
CA GLY A 174 -12.37 -12.89 10.99
C GLY A 174 -11.44 -13.82 10.22
N LEU A 175 -10.52 -13.24 9.43
CA LEU A 175 -9.52 -13.99 8.66
C LEU A 175 -8.52 -14.75 9.55
N GLU A 176 -8.18 -14.21 10.73
CA GLU A 176 -7.40 -14.95 11.73
C GLU A 176 -8.14 -16.18 12.26
N ARG A 177 -9.43 -16.06 12.61
CA ARG A 177 -10.26 -17.19 13.05
C ARG A 177 -10.44 -18.25 11.97
N GLU A 178 -10.49 -17.83 10.70
CA GLU A 178 -10.53 -18.71 9.53
C GLU A 178 -9.18 -19.39 9.23
N GLY A 179 -8.12 -19.02 9.95
CA GLY A 179 -6.77 -19.55 9.74
C GLY A 179 -6.13 -19.10 8.41
N GLN A 180 -6.66 -18.04 7.79
CA GLN A 180 -6.17 -17.52 6.51
C GLN A 180 -4.85 -16.74 6.67
N TRP A 181 -4.71 -16.09 7.83
CA TRP A 181 -3.49 -15.40 8.22
C TRP A 181 -3.38 -15.32 9.75
N ALA A 182 -2.24 -14.86 10.25
CA ALA A 182 -1.98 -14.60 11.66
C ALA A 182 -1.34 -13.22 11.80
N LYS A 183 -1.86 -12.39 12.70
CA LYS A 183 -1.27 -11.09 13.02
C LYS A 183 0.12 -11.24 13.58
N ILE A 184 1.04 -10.47 13.02
CA ILE A 184 2.38 -10.23 13.56
C ILE A 184 2.32 -8.93 14.34
N GLU A 185 1.88 -7.85 13.69
CA GLU A 185 1.77 -6.53 14.29
C GLU A 185 0.59 -5.75 13.69
N VAL A 186 -0.12 -5.01 14.54
CA VAL A 186 -0.98 -3.91 14.12
C VAL A 186 -0.53 -2.72 14.96
N THR A 187 0.06 -1.71 14.32
CA THR A 187 0.67 -0.62 15.07
C THR A 187 -0.41 0.24 15.73
N ARG A 188 -0.03 0.95 16.79
CA ARG A 188 -0.75 2.20 17.11
C ARG A 188 -0.65 3.17 15.90
N PRO A 189 -1.55 4.15 15.79
CA PRO A 189 -1.39 5.22 14.80
C PRO A 189 -0.02 5.88 14.91
N LEU A 190 0.68 5.95 13.78
CA LEU A 190 1.97 6.60 13.63
C LEU A 190 1.80 7.88 12.80
N PRO A 191 2.68 8.90 12.95
CA PRO A 191 2.61 10.10 12.14
C PRO A 191 2.61 9.79 10.63
N TYR A 192 1.70 10.41 9.89
CA TYR A 192 1.54 10.21 8.45
C TYR A 192 2.33 11.24 7.63
N LEU A 193 2.11 12.53 7.90
CA LEU A 193 2.80 13.67 7.28
C LEU A 193 3.42 14.54 8.38
N ALA A 194 4.46 14.01 9.03
CA ALA A 194 5.00 14.57 10.27
C ALA A 194 5.53 16.01 10.13
N LEU A 195 5.80 16.48 8.90
CA LEU A 195 6.33 17.81 8.62
C LEU A 195 5.28 18.73 7.97
N HIS A 196 4.03 18.29 7.81
CA HIS A 196 2.96 19.14 7.27
C HIS A 196 2.31 19.99 8.37
N GLU A 197 2.36 21.32 8.24
CA GLU A 197 1.88 22.29 9.23
C GLU A 197 0.42 22.05 9.69
N ASP A 198 -0.49 21.70 8.76
CA ASP A 198 -1.91 21.47 9.08
C ASP A 198 -2.29 20.02 9.45
N PHE A 199 -1.46 19.01 9.15
CA PHE A 199 -1.86 17.59 9.21
C PHE A 199 -0.98 16.71 10.10
N ALA A 200 0.19 17.19 10.53
CA ALA A 200 1.14 16.43 11.35
C ALA A 200 0.49 15.78 12.59
N ASP A 201 -0.48 16.46 13.21
CA ASP A 201 -1.13 16.01 14.45
C ASP A 201 -2.57 15.50 14.26
N ARG A 202 -3.10 15.45 13.03
CA ARG A 202 -4.56 15.25 12.82
C ARG A 202 -4.95 13.85 12.33
N ILE A 203 -4.09 13.16 11.59
CA ILE A 203 -4.41 11.85 11.01
C ILE A 203 -3.19 10.95 11.11
N GLY A 204 -3.26 9.91 11.95
CA GLY A 204 -2.26 8.85 11.99
C GLY A 204 -2.49 7.77 10.93
N VAL A 205 -1.45 6.97 10.70
CA VAL A 205 -1.52 5.75 9.90
C VAL A 205 -1.16 4.53 10.75
N ILE A 206 -1.99 3.51 10.63
CA ILE A 206 -1.82 2.19 11.22
C ILE A 206 -1.22 1.26 10.17
N TYR A 207 -0.22 0.47 10.57
CA TYR A 207 0.35 -0.58 9.72
C TYR A 207 -0.18 -1.92 10.19
N GLY A 208 -0.73 -2.71 9.27
CA GLY A 208 -1.07 -4.11 9.50
C GLY A 208 0.03 -4.99 8.92
N VAL A 209 0.57 -5.89 9.72
CA VAL A 209 1.59 -6.87 9.35
C VAL A 209 1.07 -8.26 9.72
N PHE A 210 0.86 -9.10 8.70
CA PHE A 210 0.23 -10.41 8.85
C PHE A 210 1.03 -11.48 8.11
N ARG A 211 1.07 -12.68 8.67
CA ARG A 211 1.67 -13.88 8.07
C ARG A 211 0.56 -14.77 7.52
N ILE A 212 0.67 -15.23 6.28
CA ILE A 212 -0.32 -16.13 5.68
C ILE A 212 -0.23 -17.53 6.31
N GLY A 213 -1.40 -18.12 6.57
CA GLY A 213 -1.57 -19.44 7.19
C GLY A 213 -1.24 -20.63 6.29
#